data_AF-A0A0K1S635-F1
#
_entry.id   AF-A0A0K1S635-F1
#
_cell.length_a   1.000
_cell.length_b   1.000
_cell.length_c   1.000
_cell.angle_alpha   90.00
_cell.angle_beta   90.00
_cell.angle_gamma   90.00
#
_symmetry.space_group_name_H-M   'P 1'
#
loop_
_entity.id
_entity.type
_entity.pdbx_description
1 polymer ?
#
loop_
_entity_poly.entity_id
_entity_poly.type
_entity_poly.pdbx_seq_one_letter_code
_entity_poly.pdbx_strand_id
1 'polypeptide(L)'
;MGCSTMNQSTEIEVKNLDHLGLVAGIIDEIGIVEIINEQVSIERGEIVTAGQVVKAIILNGLGFVSRALYLFPQFFEDKATEHLLGEGIEAKHLNDDKIGRVMDKLYQLDVSGIFLLISLAAVKKFGVATENSHLDSTSLSSHAKLITCPIELKPLRGNDRHV
;
A
#
# COMPACT_ATOMS: atom_id res chain seq x y z
N MET A 1 -7.11 52.63 25.99
CA MET A 1 -6.91 52.22 24.59
C MET A 1 -5.44 51.92 24.41
N GLY A 2 -5.09 50.66 24.20
CA GLY A 2 -3.72 50.18 23.96
C GLY A 2 -3.82 48.74 23.50
N CYS A 3 -3.63 48.54 22.21
CA CYS A 3 -3.87 47.31 21.47
C CYS A 3 -2.89 46.21 21.91
N SER A 4 -3.41 45.06 22.35
CA SER A 4 -2.62 43.84 22.55
C SER A 4 -2.47 43.13 21.20
N THR A 5 -1.30 43.26 20.59
CA THR A 5 -0.94 42.53 19.37
C THR A 5 -0.79 41.04 19.71
N MET A 6 -1.75 40.21 19.31
CA MET A 6 -1.62 38.75 19.33
C MET A 6 -0.63 38.34 18.23
N ASN A 7 0.60 38.05 18.62
CA ASN A 7 1.54 37.36 17.74
C ASN A 7 1.20 35.86 17.80
N GLN A 8 0.45 35.37 16.82
CA GLN A 8 0.33 33.93 16.62
C GLN A 8 1.64 33.44 16.02
N SER A 9 2.53 32.98 16.89
CA SER A 9 3.71 32.22 16.50
C SER A 9 3.22 30.89 15.89
N THR A 10 3.17 30.78 14.57
CA THR A 10 3.05 29.49 13.90
C THR A 10 4.27 28.66 14.27
N GLU A 11 4.08 27.65 15.11
CA GLU A 11 5.11 26.70 15.50
C GLU A 11 5.49 25.89 14.25
N ILE A 12 6.70 26.12 13.74
CA ILE A 12 7.23 25.41 12.57
C ILE A 12 7.77 24.07 13.07
N GLU A 13 7.02 23.00 12.84
CA GLU A 13 7.46 21.63 13.15
C GLU A 13 8.17 21.04 11.93
N VAL A 14 9.47 20.74 12.06
CA VAL A 14 10.26 20.11 10.99
C VAL A 14 10.29 18.60 11.24
N LYS A 15 9.74 17.82 10.31
CA LYS A 15 9.74 16.35 10.35
C LYS A 15 10.50 15.77 9.15
N ASN A 16 11.20 14.67 9.38
CA ASN A 16 11.90 13.95 8.31
C ASN A 16 10.93 13.04 7.56
N LEU A 17 11.06 13.04 6.23
CA LEU A 17 10.26 12.23 5.30
C LEU A 17 11.10 11.11 4.65
N ASP A 18 12.43 11.24 4.68
CA ASP A 18 13.43 10.30 4.15
C ASP A 18 13.11 9.81 2.73
N HIS A 19 13.55 8.60 2.38
CA HIS A 19 13.14 7.89 1.16
C HIS A 19 11.70 7.37 1.24
N LEU A 20 11.08 7.41 2.41
CA LEU A 20 9.73 6.88 2.66
C LEU A 20 8.65 7.67 1.95
N GLY A 21 8.87 8.96 1.68
CA GLY A 21 7.96 9.77 0.86
C GLY A 21 7.80 9.24 -0.56
N LEU A 22 8.90 8.80 -1.18
CA LEU A 22 8.86 8.20 -2.52
C LEU A 22 8.13 6.86 -2.50
N VAL A 23 8.42 6.03 -1.50
CA VAL A 23 7.75 4.73 -1.33
C VAL A 23 6.25 4.94 -1.09
N ALA A 24 5.87 5.88 -0.22
CA ALA A 24 4.48 6.22 0.06
C ALA A 24 3.76 6.70 -1.21
N GLY A 25 4.41 7.57 -2.00
CA GLY A 25 3.87 8.03 -3.29
C GLY A 25 3.61 6.89 -4.26
N ILE A 26 4.54 5.93 -4.39
CA ILE A 26 4.34 4.75 -5.26
C ILE A 26 3.18 3.88 -4.76
N ILE A 27 3.08 3.66 -3.44
CA ILE A 27 1.98 2.91 -2.82
C ILE A 27 0.62 3.54 -3.16
N ASP A 28 0.53 4.87 -3.04
CA ASP A 28 -0.68 5.64 -3.34
C ASP A 28 -0.99 5.64 -4.84
N GLU A 29 0.04 5.72 -5.70
CA GLU A 29 -0.14 5.66 -7.15
C GLU A 29 -0.69 4.32 -7.64
N ILE A 30 -0.23 3.21 -7.05
CA ILE A 30 -0.72 1.85 -7.34
C ILE A 30 -2.16 1.67 -6.81
N GLY A 31 -2.53 2.38 -5.74
CA GLY A 31 -3.83 2.24 -5.08
C GLY A 31 -3.90 1.06 -4.12
N ILE A 32 -2.79 0.72 -3.45
CA ILE A 32 -2.71 -0.45 -2.56
C ILE A 32 -3.67 -0.30 -1.37
N VAL A 33 -3.79 0.90 -0.81
CA VAL A 33 -4.64 1.16 0.36
C VAL A 33 -6.10 0.86 0.02
N GLU A 34 -6.55 1.29 -1.15
CA GLU A 34 -7.90 1.10 -1.65
C GLU A 34 -8.17 -0.38 -1.92
N ILE A 35 -7.27 -1.06 -2.63
CA ILE A 35 -7.39 -2.51 -2.92
C ILE A 35 -7.53 -3.30 -1.62
N ILE A 36 -6.70 -3.02 -0.62
CA ILE A 36 -6.76 -3.73 0.67
C ILE A 36 -8.06 -3.42 1.41
N ASN A 37 -8.49 -2.16 1.46
CA ASN A 37 -9.73 -1.76 2.13
C ASN A 37 -10.98 -2.37 1.45
N GLU A 38 -10.94 -2.64 0.15
CA GLU A 38 -12.01 -3.35 -0.56
C GLU A 38 -12.06 -4.84 -0.19
N GLN A 39 -10.91 -5.47 0.05
CA GLN A 39 -10.84 -6.88 0.47
C GLN A 39 -11.11 -7.05 1.97
N VAL A 40 -10.64 -6.12 2.79
CA VAL A 40 -10.80 -6.09 4.25
C VAL A 40 -11.80 -4.99 4.59
N SER A 41 -13.08 -5.33 4.66
CA SER A 41 -14.16 -4.41 5.01
C SER A 41 -13.78 -3.47 6.16
N ILE A 42 -13.99 -2.17 5.94
CA ILE A 42 -13.72 -1.13 6.95
C ILE A 42 -14.77 -1.22 8.07
N GLU A 43 -14.30 -1.28 9.31
CA GLU A 43 -15.17 -1.32 10.49
C GLU A 43 -15.60 0.11 10.89
N ARG A 44 -16.82 0.25 11.42
CA ARG A 44 -17.29 1.56 11.90
C ARG A 44 -16.49 2.00 13.14
N GLY A 45 -15.96 3.22 13.08
CA GLY A 45 -15.16 3.79 14.17
C GLY A 45 -13.68 3.41 14.15
N GLU A 46 -13.22 2.76 13.07
CA GLU A 46 -11.83 2.41 12.86
C GLU A 46 -11.00 3.66 12.53
N ILE A 47 -10.02 3.99 13.38
CA ILE A 47 -9.15 5.17 13.22
C ILE A 47 -8.13 4.95 12.09
N VAL A 48 -7.64 3.72 11.95
CA VAL A 48 -6.66 3.32 10.94
C VAL A 48 -7.17 2.09 10.21
N THR A 49 -7.38 2.20 8.90
CA THR A 49 -7.90 1.12 8.07
C THR A 49 -6.86 0.02 7.84
N ALA A 50 -7.31 -1.15 7.39
CA ALA A 50 -6.41 -2.25 7.03
C ALA A 50 -5.40 -1.84 5.94
N GLY A 51 -5.83 -1.10 4.92
CA GLY A 51 -4.95 -0.60 3.86
C GLY A 51 -3.88 0.36 4.38
N GLN A 52 -4.22 1.24 5.32
CA GLN A 52 -3.26 2.14 5.96
C GLN A 52 -2.24 1.37 6.82
N VAL A 53 -2.68 0.32 7.52
CA VAL A 53 -1.77 -0.59 8.23
C VAL A 53 -0.83 -1.29 7.25
N VAL A 54 -1.33 -1.81 6.11
CA VAL A 54 -0.47 -2.43 5.09
C VAL A 54 0.53 -1.43 4.51
N LYS A 55 0.11 -0.20 4.21
CA LYS A 55 1.02 0.88 3.79
C LYS A 55 2.11 1.11 4.83
N ALA A 56 1.75 1.17 6.11
CA ALA A 56 2.72 1.31 7.19
C ALA A 56 3.69 0.11 7.25
N ILE A 57 3.21 -1.12 7.04
CA ILE A 57 4.04 -2.34 7.01
C ILE A 57 5.05 -2.28 5.88
N ILE A 58 4.64 -1.87 4.69
CA ILE A 58 5.52 -1.73 3.52
C ILE A 58 6.57 -0.64 3.78
N LEU A 59 6.17 0.52 4.31
CA LEU A 59 7.09 1.61 4.65
C LEU A 59 8.11 1.20 5.71
N ASN A 60 7.68 0.47 6.74
CA ASN A 60 8.57 -0.06 7.76
C ASN A 60 9.54 -1.09 7.17
N GLY A 61 9.04 -2.04 6.35
CA GLY A 61 9.86 -3.09 5.72
C GLY A 61 10.87 -2.55 4.70
N LEU A 62 10.55 -1.47 3.97
CA LEU A 62 11.43 -0.81 3.01
C LEU A 62 12.27 0.33 3.64
N GLY A 63 12.09 0.60 4.93
CA GLY A 63 12.75 1.66 5.68
C GLY A 63 14.24 1.48 5.96
N PHE A 64 14.91 0.52 5.30
CA PHE A 64 16.34 0.18 5.47
C PHE A 64 16.78 -0.24 6.89
N VAL A 65 15.84 -0.45 7.82
CA VAL A 65 16.14 -0.98 9.15
C VAL A 65 15.25 -2.19 9.38
N SER A 66 15.85 -3.39 9.35
CA SER A 66 15.22 -4.65 9.78
C SER A 66 14.94 -4.65 11.28
N ARG A 67 14.09 -3.72 11.75
CA ARG A 67 13.59 -3.68 13.12
C ARG A 67 12.38 -4.61 13.20
N ALA A 68 12.34 -5.39 14.27
CA ALA A 68 11.22 -6.28 14.55
C ALA A 68 9.92 -5.48 14.72
N LEU A 69 8.78 -6.13 14.46
CA LEU A 69 7.45 -5.52 14.46
C LEU A 69 7.10 -4.78 15.77
N TYR A 70 7.68 -5.15 16.92
CA TYR A 70 7.43 -4.44 18.18
C TYR A 70 8.00 -3.00 18.23
N LEU A 71 8.92 -2.65 17.31
CA LEU A 71 9.46 -1.29 17.15
C LEU A 71 8.66 -0.43 16.17
N PHE A 72 7.50 -0.91 15.72
CA PHE A 72 6.71 -0.25 14.69
C PHE A 72 6.18 1.12 15.12
N PRO A 73 5.63 1.33 16.33
CA PRO A 73 5.25 2.68 16.77
C PRO A 73 6.45 3.62 16.80
N GLN A 74 7.59 3.14 17.32
CA GLN A 74 8.84 3.91 17.43
C GLN A 74 9.43 4.29 16.06
N PHE A 75 9.16 3.51 15.01
CA PHE A 75 9.57 3.84 13.66
C PHE A 75 8.85 5.06 13.07
N PHE A 76 7.63 5.35 13.55
CA PHE A 76 6.82 6.46 13.07
C PHE A 76 6.88 7.70 13.97
N GLU A 77 7.36 7.58 15.21
CA GLU A 77 7.50 8.69 16.17
C GLU A 77 8.35 9.86 15.64
N ASP A 78 9.40 9.57 14.88
CA ASP A 78 10.33 10.57 14.33
C ASP A 78 9.98 11.02 12.90
N LYS A 79 8.85 10.56 12.35
CA LYS A 79 8.46 10.79 10.95
C LYS A 79 7.18 11.57 10.81
N ALA A 80 6.97 12.10 9.61
CA ALA A 80 5.70 12.71 9.22
C ALA A 80 4.60 11.62 9.03
N THR A 81 4.19 10.95 10.12
CA THR A 81 3.21 9.83 10.08
C THR A 81 1.93 10.20 9.35
N GLU A 82 1.38 11.37 9.67
CA GLU A 82 0.15 11.87 9.07
C GLU A 82 0.30 12.11 7.56
N HIS A 83 1.46 12.62 7.12
CA HIS A 83 1.75 12.82 5.71
C HIS A 83 1.97 11.49 4.96
N LEU A 84 2.56 10.49 5.63
CA LEU A 84 2.86 9.19 5.03
C LEU A 84 1.64 8.28 4.97
N LEU A 85 0.75 8.32 5.96
CA LEU A 85 -0.32 7.32 6.11
C LEU A 85 -1.73 7.90 5.92
N GLY A 86 -1.92 9.19 6.14
CA GLY A 86 -3.21 9.88 6.04
C GLY A 86 -3.47 10.81 7.22
N GLU A 87 -4.36 11.79 6.97
CA GLU A 87 -4.77 12.81 7.95
C GLU A 87 -5.32 12.19 9.24
N GLY A 88 -4.91 12.72 10.40
CA GLY A 88 -5.33 12.24 11.71
C GLY A 88 -4.69 10.93 12.20
N ILE A 89 -3.75 10.34 11.43
CA ILE A 89 -3.04 9.12 11.84
C ILE A 89 -1.77 9.47 12.60
N GLU A 90 -1.77 9.08 13.87
CA GLU A 90 -0.61 9.19 14.76
C GLU A 90 0.08 7.84 14.95
N ALA A 91 1.37 7.86 15.28
CA ALA A 91 2.17 6.66 15.55
C ALA A 91 1.54 5.75 16.62
N LYS A 92 0.88 6.33 17.64
CA LYS A 92 0.19 5.60 18.72
C LYS A 92 -0.96 4.71 18.21
N HIS A 93 -1.53 5.01 17.04
CA HIS A 93 -2.60 4.22 16.45
C HIS A 93 -2.10 2.93 15.78
N LEU A 94 -0.78 2.82 15.54
CA LEU A 94 -0.11 1.68 14.89
C LEU A 94 0.52 0.73 15.92
N ASN A 95 -0.28 0.22 16.85
CA ASN A 95 0.19 -0.74 17.86
C ASN A 95 0.15 -2.19 17.36
N ASP A 96 0.91 -3.06 18.03
CA ASP A 96 1.06 -4.48 17.70
C ASP A 96 -0.29 -5.22 17.64
N ASP A 97 -1.25 -4.89 18.51
CA ASP A 97 -2.59 -5.49 18.49
C ASP A 97 -3.33 -5.17 17.19
N LYS A 98 -3.27 -3.91 16.75
CA LYS A 98 -3.92 -3.46 15.51
C LYS A 98 -3.27 -4.12 14.29
N ILE A 99 -1.95 -4.14 14.26
CA ILE A 99 -1.15 -4.74 13.18
C ILE A 99 -1.43 -6.24 13.10
N GLY A 100 -1.38 -6.95 14.24
CA GLY A 100 -1.66 -8.38 14.34
C GLY A 100 -3.04 -8.74 13.82
N ARG A 101 -4.09 -8.01 14.22
CA ARG A 101 -5.45 -8.25 13.73
C ARG A 101 -5.59 -8.05 12.22
N VAL A 102 -4.92 -7.05 11.65
CA VAL A 102 -4.94 -6.85 10.19
C VAL A 102 -4.20 -7.98 9.48
N MET A 103 -3.05 -8.41 10.01
CA MET A 103 -2.32 -9.56 9.47
C MET A 103 -3.14 -10.85 9.53
N ASP A 104 -3.85 -11.10 10.64
CA ASP A 104 -4.76 -12.24 10.77
C ASP A 104 -5.88 -12.20 9.74
N LYS A 105 -6.49 -11.02 9.52
CA LYS A 105 -7.52 -10.83 8.47
C LYS A 105 -6.95 -11.09 7.08
N LEU A 106 -5.76 -10.56 6.78
CA LEU A 106 -5.10 -10.79 5.50
C LEU A 106 -4.73 -12.25 5.30
N TYR A 107 -4.36 -12.97 6.35
CA TYR A 107 -4.05 -14.40 6.31
C TYR A 107 -5.30 -15.27 6.13
N GLN A 108 -6.43 -14.87 6.72
CA GLN A 108 -7.72 -15.51 6.49
C GLN A 108 -8.23 -15.29 5.06
N LEU A 109 -7.82 -14.17 4.45
CA LEU A 109 -7.95 -13.95 3.02
C LEU A 109 -6.84 -14.68 2.25
N ASP A 110 -7.06 -14.92 0.96
CA ASP A 110 -5.99 -15.44 0.11
C ASP A 110 -4.99 -14.32 -0.21
N VAL A 111 -3.89 -14.29 0.55
CA VAL A 111 -2.77 -13.35 0.35
C VAL A 111 -2.24 -13.42 -1.09
N SER A 112 -2.29 -14.60 -1.73
CA SER A 112 -1.84 -14.78 -3.12
C SER A 112 -2.74 -14.01 -4.08
N GLY A 113 -4.06 -14.09 -3.89
CA GLY A 113 -5.05 -13.31 -4.63
C GLY A 113 -4.88 -11.81 -4.44
N ILE A 114 -4.63 -11.35 -3.21
CA ILE A 114 -4.35 -9.94 -2.91
C ILE A 114 -3.08 -9.47 -3.63
N PHE A 115 -2.01 -10.25 -3.57
CA PHE A 115 -0.75 -9.95 -4.26
C PHE A 115 -0.94 -9.85 -5.79
N LEU A 116 -1.73 -10.76 -6.37
CA LEU A 116 -2.07 -10.72 -7.80
C LEU A 116 -2.86 -9.44 -8.16
N LEU A 117 -3.86 -9.06 -7.37
CA LEU A 117 -4.64 -7.84 -7.59
C LEU A 117 -3.74 -6.60 -7.58
N ILE A 118 -2.86 -6.48 -6.59
CA ILE A 118 -1.91 -5.37 -6.49
C ILE A 118 -0.94 -5.38 -7.68
N SER A 119 -0.43 -6.55 -8.07
CA SER A 119 0.49 -6.69 -9.20
C SER A 119 -0.16 -6.26 -10.51
N LEU A 120 -1.41 -6.66 -10.76
CA LEU A 120 -2.17 -6.24 -11.94
C LEU A 120 -2.46 -4.73 -11.92
N ALA A 121 -2.78 -4.17 -10.77
CA ALA A 121 -2.95 -2.73 -10.61
C ALA A 121 -1.67 -1.97 -10.96
N ALA A 122 -0.51 -2.44 -10.46
CA ALA A 122 0.79 -1.85 -10.77
C ALA A 122 1.15 -1.96 -12.26
N VAL A 123 0.98 -3.14 -12.87
CA VAL A 123 1.21 -3.34 -14.31
C VAL A 123 0.35 -2.39 -15.14
N LYS A 124 -0.94 -2.27 -14.80
CA LYS A 124 -1.87 -1.36 -15.47
C LYS A 124 -1.47 0.11 -15.28
N LYS A 125 -1.03 0.48 -14.07
CA LYS A 125 -0.67 1.85 -13.73
C LYS A 125 0.59 2.31 -14.44
N PHE A 126 1.62 1.46 -14.50
CA PHE A 126 2.93 1.81 -15.07
C PHE A 126 3.12 1.36 -16.52
N GLY A 127 2.12 0.71 -17.13
CA GLY A 127 2.16 0.30 -18.53
C GLY A 127 3.26 -0.72 -18.83
N VAL A 128 3.56 -1.60 -17.85
CA VAL A 128 4.59 -2.64 -18.01
C VAL A 128 4.16 -3.60 -19.12
N ALA A 129 5.02 -3.79 -20.12
CA ALA A 129 4.71 -4.61 -21.28
C ALA A 129 4.50 -6.08 -20.87
N THR A 130 3.29 -6.60 -21.08
CA THR A 130 2.90 -7.99 -20.81
C THR A 130 3.11 -8.83 -22.07
N GLU A 131 4.36 -8.94 -22.52
CA GLU A 131 4.68 -9.59 -23.80
C GLU A 131 4.57 -11.11 -23.68
N ASN A 132 4.85 -11.64 -22.48
CA ASN A 132 4.66 -13.04 -22.10
C ASN A 132 4.06 -13.11 -20.69
N SER A 133 2.74 -12.93 -20.54
CA SER A 133 2.06 -13.21 -19.27
C SER A 133 1.86 -14.71 -19.05
N HIS A 134 2.96 -15.45 -18.91
CA HIS A 134 2.89 -16.76 -18.25
C HIS A 134 2.79 -16.48 -16.75
N LEU A 135 1.56 -16.38 -16.25
CA LEU A 135 1.28 -16.32 -14.83
C LEU A 135 1.55 -17.72 -14.26
N ASP A 136 2.81 -18.01 -13.90
CA ASP A 136 3.16 -19.16 -13.05
C ASP A 136 2.70 -18.86 -11.61
N SER A 137 1.39 -18.67 -11.44
CA SER A 137 0.76 -18.73 -10.12
C SER A 137 0.71 -20.20 -9.74
N THR A 138 1.66 -20.64 -8.91
CA THR A 138 1.62 -21.97 -8.28
C THR A 138 0.27 -22.12 -7.57
N SER A 139 -0.63 -22.89 -8.21
CA SER A 139 -1.95 -23.35 -7.75
C SER A 139 -2.94 -22.29 -7.23
N LEU A 140 -3.58 -21.55 -8.15
CA LEU A 140 -4.90 -20.94 -7.89
C LEU A 140 -5.97 -22.04 -7.91
N SER A 141 -6.44 -22.47 -6.74
CA SER A 141 -7.63 -23.33 -6.65
C SER A 141 -8.76 -22.61 -5.91
N SER A 142 -9.91 -22.53 -6.60
CA SER A 142 -11.26 -22.21 -6.12
C SER A 142 -11.74 -20.75 -6.23
N HIS A 143 -12.52 -20.49 -7.29
CA HIS A 143 -13.67 -19.58 -7.35
C HIS A 143 -13.44 -18.07 -7.13
N ALA A 144 -12.58 -17.44 -7.94
CA ALA A 144 -12.70 -16.02 -8.22
C ALA A 144 -12.97 -15.83 -9.72
N LYS A 145 -14.20 -15.39 -10.03
CA LYS A 145 -14.62 -14.99 -11.38
C LYS A 145 -13.84 -13.74 -11.77
N LEU A 146 -12.68 -13.92 -12.39
CA LEU A 146 -11.91 -12.85 -13.02
C LEU A 146 -12.85 -12.14 -14.00
N ILE A 147 -13.15 -10.88 -13.72
CA ILE A 147 -13.89 -10.01 -14.62
C ILE A 147 -13.05 -9.93 -15.89
N THR A 148 -13.58 -10.54 -16.95
CA THR A 148 -13.00 -10.59 -18.29
C THR A 148 -12.68 -9.17 -18.76
N CYS A 149 -11.40 -8.80 -18.72
CA CYS A 149 -10.87 -7.75 -19.60
C CYS A 149 -10.54 -8.42 -20.94
N PRO A 150 -11.13 -7.98 -22.07
CA PRO A 150 -10.74 -8.49 -23.38
C PRO A 150 -9.38 -7.88 -23.71
N ILE A 151 -8.32 -8.64 -23.46
CA ILE A 151 -7.00 -8.35 -24.00
C ILE A 151 -7.05 -8.86 -25.45
N GLU A 152 -7.25 -7.95 -26.41
CA GLU A 152 -7.11 -8.29 -27.83
C GLU A 152 -5.65 -8.62 -28.13
N LEU A 153 -5.32 -9.90 -28.01
CA LEU A 153 -4.08 -10.47 -28.51
C LEU A 153 -4.14 -10.50 -30.04
N LYS A 154 -3.45 -9.55 -30.68
CA LYS A 154 -3.22 -9.59 -32.12
C LYS A 154 -2.31 -10.79 -32.42
N PRO A 155 -2.70 -11.74 -33.28
CA PRO A 155 -1.86 -12.88 -33.58
C PRO A 155 -0.62 -12.41 -34.34
N LEU A 156 0.56 -12.70 -33.79
CA LEU A 156 1.84 -12.52 -34.47
C LEU A 156 1.90 -13.50 -35.63
N ARG A 157 1.75 -12.97 -36.84
CA ARG A 157 1.89 -13.71 -38.10
C ARG A 157 3.36 -14.11 -38.24
N GLY A 158 3.66 -15.37 -37.91
CA GLY A 158 4.97 -15.98 -38.12
C GLY A 158 5.36 -15.85 -39.59
N ASN A 159 6.48 -15.17 -39.81
CA ASN A 159 7.10 -14.98 -41.12
C ASN A 159 7.88 -16.26 -41.45
N ASP A 160 7.29 -17.10 -42.30
CA ASP A 160 8.00 -18.13 -43.04
C ASP A 160 9.05 -17.45 -43.91
N ARG A 161 10.33 -17.65 -43.58
CA ARG A 161 11.42 -17.47 -44.53
C ARG A 161 12.19 -18.77 -44.60
N HIS A 162 11.95 -19.46 -45.71
CA HIS A 162 12.93 -20.32 -46.36
C HIS A 162 14.31 -19.67 -46.36
N VAL A 163 15.30 -20.37 -45.78
CA VAL A 163 16.56 -20.73 -46.46
C VAL A 163 17.04 -22.06 -45.88
#